data_AF-A0A7V4U1G9-F1
#
_entry.id   AF-A0A7V4U1G9-F1
#
_cell.length_a   1.000
_cell.length_b   1.000
_cell.length_c   1.000
_cell.angle_alpha   90.00
_cell.angle_beta   90.00
_cell.angle_gamma   90.00
#
_symmetry.space_group_name_H-M   'P 1'
#
loop_
_entity.id
_entity.type
_entity.pdbx_description
1 polymer ?
#
loop_
_entity_poly.entity_id
_entity_poly.type
_entity_poly.pdbx_seq_one_letter_code
_entity_poly.pdbx_strand_id
1 'polypeptide(L)' 'MNSDKNIFEISIEWVQLEAKNRIGRELTDDELSSVKKGLEWGLLFDIDTIFATAIYEAVNR' A
#
# COMPACT_ATOMS: atom_id res chain seq x y z
N MET A 1 -22.25 -11.30 -2.86
CA MET A 1 -20.84 -10.90 -2.66
C MET A 1 -20.80 -9.93 -1.49
N ASN A 2 -19.87 -10.11 -0.55
CA ASN A 2 -19.68 -9.15 0.53
C ASN A 2 -18.95 -7.94 -0.07
N SER A 3 -19.71 -6.95 -0.53
CA SER A 3 -19.22 -5.80 -1.30
C SER A 3 -18.31 -4.87 -0.50
N ASP A 4 -18.30 -5.00 0.82
CA ASP A 4 -17.74 -4.02 1.75
C ASP A 4 -16.45 -4.50 2.44
N LYS A 5 -15.86 -5.62 1.99
CA LYS A 5 -14.63 -6.14 2.58
C LYS A 5 -13.41 -5.75 1.75
N ASN A 6 -12.55 -4.93 2.34
CA ASN A 6 -11.24 -4.61 1.79
C ASN A 6 -10.38 -5.88 1.73
N ILE A 7 -9.71 -6.12 0.59
CA ILE A 7 -8.71 -7.18 0.44
C ILE A 7 -7.36 -6.74 1.03
N PHE A 8 -7.08 -5.44 0.97
CA PHE A 8 -5.82 -4.84 1.41
C PHE A 8 -6.06 -3.43 1.95
N GLU A 9 -5.33 -3.08 3.01
CA GLU A 9 -5.33 -1.75 3.63
C GLU A 9 -3.93 -1.44 4.16
N ILE A 10 -3.51 -0.17 4.04
CA ILE A 10 -2.26 0.34 4.64
C ILE A 10 -2.66 1.34 5.73
N SER A 11 -2.33 1.03 6.98
CA SER A 11 -2.58 1.94 8.10
C SER A 11 -1.53 3.05 8.18
N ILE A 12 -1.93 4.21 8.73
CA ILE A 12 -0.99 5.30 9.05
C ILE A 12 0.10 4.79 10.01
N GLU A 13 -0.25 3.95 10.98
CA GLU A 13 0.71 3.37 11.92
C GLU A 13 1.82 2.60 11.21
N TRP A 14 1.48 1.79 10.20
CA TRP A 14 2.47 1.06 9.42
C TRP A 14 3.36 2.01 8.62
N VAL A 15 2.78 3.03 7.98
CA VAL A 15 3.55 4.07 7.28
C VAL A 15 4.52 4.78 8.23
N GLN A 16 4.08 5.11 9.44
CA GLN A 16 4.91 5.78 10.44
C GLN A 16 6.03 4.88 10.98
N LEU A 17 5.75 3.58 11.16
CA LEU A 17 6.78 2.60 11.52
C LEU A 17 7.86 2.52 10.43
N GLU A 18 7.44 2.48 9.16
CA GLU A 18 8.37 2.43 8.04
C GLU A 18 9.21 3.72 7.94
N ALA A 19 8.60 4.88 8.19
CA ALA A 19 9.30 6.16 8.26
C ALA A 19 10.34 6.17 9.39
N LYS A 20 9.99 5.72 10.60
CA LYS A 20 10.95 5.58 11.70
C LYS A 20 12.12 4.70 11.30
N ASN A 21 11.88 3.58 10.64
CA ASN A 21 12.93 2.65 10.22
C ASN A 21 13.86 3.26 9.14
N ARG A 22 13.32 4.06 8.22
CA ARG A 22 14.08 4.61 7.08
C ARG A 22 14.78 5.93 7.37
N ILE A 23 14.11 6.83 8.10
CA ILE A 23 14.58 8.22 8.31
C ILE A 23 14.70 8.59 9.79
N GLY A 24 14.43 7.68 10.72
CA GLY A 24 14.64 7.88 12.16
C GLY A 24 13.59 8.73 12.87
N ARG A 25 12.47 9.09 12.21
CA ARG A 25 11.37 9.88 12.80
C ARG A 25 10.04 9.58 12.14
N GLU A 26 8.97 10.06 12.77
CA GLU A 26 7.64 10.10 12.17
C GLU A 26 7.53 11.19 11.09
N LEU A 27 6.67 10.94 10.12
CA LEU A 27 6.23 11.88 9.11
C LEU A 27 5.22 12.86 9.72
N THR A 28 5.30 14.10 9.25
CA THR A 28 4.24 15.10 9.44
C THR A 28 3.02 14.77 8.59
N ASP A 29 1.89 15.44 8.83
CA ASP A 29 0.65 15.24 8.05
C ASP A 29 0.84 15.53 6.56
N ASP A 30 1.62 16.55 6.20
CA ASP A 30 1.94 16.90 4.81
C ASP A 30 2.80 15.83 4.13
N GLU A 31 3.75 15.27 4.87
CA GLU A 31 4.59 14.17 4.39
C GLU A 31 3.77 12.88 4.25
N LEU A 32 2.86 12.57 5.18
CA LEU A 32 1.90 11.47 5.06
C LEU A 32 1.02 11.62 3.83
N SER A 33 0.52 12.82 3.57
CA SER A 33 -0.26 13.14 2.36
C SER A 33 0.55 12.88 1.08
N SER A 34 1.84 13.21 1.10
CA SER A 34 2.75 12.94 -0.01
C SER A 34 3.03 11.45 -0.20
N VAL A 35 3.22 10.69 0.90
CA VAL A 35 3.38 9.23 0.87
C VAL A 35 2.11 8.57 0.31
N LYS A 36 0.93 8.99 0.75
CA LYS A 36 -0.35 8.47 0.23
C LYS A 36 -0.41 8.62 -1.29
N LYS A 37 -0.12 9.81 -1.82
CA LYS A 37 -0.08 10.05 -3.28
C LYS A 37 0.93 9.13 -3.96
N GLY A 38 2.12 8.96 -3.39
CA GLY A 38 3.14 8.06 -3.92
C GLY A 38 2.67 6.61 -4.00
N LEU A 39 2.01 6.12 -2.95
CA LEU A 39 1.43 4.77 -2.92
C LEU A 39 0.30 4.61 -3.94
N GLU A 40 -0.59 5.59 -4.06
CA GLU A 40 -1.68 5.59 -5.05
C GLU A 40 -1.13 5.55 -6.49
N TRP A 41 -0.10 6.34 -6.79
CA TRP A 41 0.55 6.34 -8.09
C TRP A 41 1.28 5.02 -8.38
N GLY A 42 2.03 4.51 -7.41
CA GLY A 42 2.75 3.23 -7.56
C GLY A 42 1.79 2.07 -7.80
N LEU A 43 0.68 2.03 -7.06
CA LEU A 43 -0.38 1.07 -7.31
C LEU A 43 -0.95 1.26 -8.71
N LEU A 44 -1.37 2.47 -9.10
CA LEU A 44 -2.00 2.72 -10.41
C LEU A 44 -1.15 2.25 -11.60
N PHE A 45 0.16 2.47 -11.57
CA PHE A 45 1.05 2.11 -12.68
C PHE A 45 1.20 0.60 -12.86
N ASP A 46 1.23 -0.16 -11.77
CA ASP A 46 1.55 -1.59 -11.80
C ASP A 46 0.37 -2.49 -11.40
N ILE A 47 -0.83 -1.92 -11.21
CA ILE A 47 -1.96 -2.63 -10.59
C ILE A 47 -2.35 -3.88 -11.37
N ASP A 48 -2.34 -3.81 -12.70
CA ASP A 48 -2.71 -4.94 -13.57
C ASP A 48 -1.71 -6.10 -13.43
N THR A 49 -0.41 -5.79 -13.39
CA THR A 49 0.65 -6.78 -13.20
C THR A 49 0.58 -7.39 -11.81
N ILE A 50 0.31 -6.59 -10.78
CA ILE A 50 0.14 -7.04 -9.40
C ILE A 50 -1.06 -8.00 -9.30
N PHE A 51 -2.22 -7.64 -9.87
CA PHE A 51 -3.40 -8.52 -9.88
C PHE A 51 -3.14 -9.82 -10.62
N ALA A 52 -2.55 -9.75 -11.82
CA ALA A 52 -2.26 -10.93 -12.61
C ALA A 52 -1.33 -11.90 -11.86
N THR A 53 -0.27 -11.37 -11.26
CA THR A 53 0.70 -12.18 -10.49
C THR A 53 0.06 -12.77 -9.24
N ALA A 54 -0.61 -11.96 -8.42
CA ALA A 54 -1.21 -12.42 -7.17
C ALA A 54 -2.29 -13.48 -7.39
N ILE A 55 -3.12 -13.33 -8.43
CA ILE A 55 -4.13 -14.32 -8.80
C ILE A 55 -3.46 -15.59 -9.32
N TYR A 56 -2.47 -15.47 -10.21
CA TYR A 56 -1.74 -16.61 -10.75
C TYR A 56 -1.09 -17.45 -9.64
N GLU A 57 -0.40 -16.80 -8.69
CA GLU A 57 0.20 -17.47 -7.54
C GLU A 57 -0.84 -18.08 -6.58
N ALA A 58 -2.01 -17.47 -6.43
CA ALA A 58 -3.07 -18.01 -5.57
C ALA A 58 -3.69 -19.30 -6.13
N VAL A 59 -3.83 -19.41 -7.46
CA VAL A 59 -4.52 -20.54 -8.11
C VAL A 59 -3.59 -21.67 -8.55
N ASN A 60 -2.28 -21.42 -8.71
CA ASN A 60 -1.30 -22.41 -9.18
C ASN A 60 -0.34 -22.91 -8.08
N ARG A 61 -0.83 -23.08 -6.85
CA ARG A 61 -0.04 -23.63 -5.72
C ARG A 61 0.09 -25.15 -5.77
#